data_AF-A0ABD0NJH0-F1
#
_entry.id   AF-A0ABD0NJH0-F1
#
_cell.length_a   1.000
_cell.length_b   1.000
_cell.length_c   1.000
_cell.angle_alpha   90.00
_cell.angle_beta   90.00
_cell.angle_gamma   90.00
#
_symmetry.space_group_name_H-M   'P 1'
#
loop_
_entity.id
_entity.type
_entity.pdbx_description
1 polymer ?
#
loop_
_entity_poly.entity_id
_entity_poly.type
_entity_poly.pdbx_seq_one_letter_code
_entity_poly.pdbx_strand_id
1 'polypeptide(L)'
;MNPMAQLYYNKASNSPYRDRIPLQIVRAEVELSAKERAYLTAVEKGDYAGVKQALEEAEIYYNINVNCLDPLGRSALLIAIENENLEVMELLLSHGVHMGDALLYAIRKEVVGAVELLLSYKKPRHDLLRRKSLLLGFMASCKGESTPTFLIE
;
A
#
# COMPACT_ATOMS: atom_id res chain seq x y z
N MET A 1 9.44 -65.18 23.84
CA MET A 1 8.97 -63.96 23.16
C MET A 1 9.27 -62.77 24.06
N ASN A 2 10.15 -61.85 23.65
CA ASN A 2 10.58 -60.71 24.49
C ASN A 2 9.51 -59.60 24.49
N PRO A 3 8.93 -59.24 25.64
CA PRO A 3 7.83 -58.25 25.72
C PRO A 3 8.27 -56.81 25.40
N MET A 4 9.57 -56.53 25.32
CA MET A 4 10.11 -55.18 25.06
C MET A 4 9.99 -54.72 23.60
N ALA A 5 9.79 -55.63 22.65
CA ALA A 5 9.71 -55.26 21.23
C ALA A 5 8.35 -54.62 20.84
N GLN A 6 7.32 -54.80 21.66
CA GLN A 6 5.97 -54.27 21.38
C GLN A 6 5.82 -52.77 21.67
N LEU A 7 6.76 -52.18 22.42
CA LEU A 7 6.75 -50.74 22.67
C LEU A 7 7.26 -49.93 21.47
N TYR A 8 8.04 -50.55 20.57
CA TYR A 8 8.61 -49.86 19.42
C TYR A 8 7.73 -49.88 18.17
N TYR A 9 6.71 -50.74 18.10
CA TYR A 9 5.87 -50.86 16.91
C TYR A 9 4.40 -51.15 17.25
N ASN A 10 3.74 -50.20 17.91
CA ASN A 10 2.27 -50.17 17.96
C ASN A 10 1.77 -49.00 17.11
N LYS A 11 1.48 -49.27 15.83
CA LYS A 11 0.91 -48.29 14.90
C LYS A 11 -0.63 -48.33 14.99
N ALA A 12 -1.15 -47.19 15.44
CA ALA A 12 -2.37 -46.52 14.99
C ALA A 12 -3.74 -47.16 15.27
N SER A 13 -4.38 -46.69 16.35
CA SER A 13 -5.79 -46.30 16.32
C SER A 13 -6.13 -45.36 17.49
N ASN A 14 -5.71 -44.09 17.40
CA ASN A 14 -6.30 -42.90 18.04
C ASN A 14 -5.29 -41.74 17.95
N SER A 15 -5.32 -40.98 16.85
CA SER A 15 -4.63 -39.69 16.78
C SER A 15 -5.68 -38.58 16.82
N PRO A 16 -5.91 -37.92 17.96
CA PRO A 16 -6.81 -36.79 18.01
C PRO A 16 -6.02 -35.54 18.39
N TYR A 17 -5.32 -34.94 17.42
CA TYR A 17 -5.00 -33.51 17.37
C TYR A 17 -4.63 -32.80 18.70
N ARG A 18 -3.71 -33.36 19.50
CA ARG A 18 -3.14 -32.65 20.67
C ARG A 18 -2.09 -31.59 20.29
N ASP A 19 -1.64 -31.59 19.04
CA ASP A 19 -0.59 -30.69 18.55
C ASP A 19 -1.12 -29.55 17.68
N ARG A 20 -2.43 -29.28 17.71
CA ARG A 20 -2.95 -28.04 17.14
C ARG A 20 -2.70 -26.94 18.16
N ILE A 21 -1.58 -26.24 18.03
CA ILE A 21 -1.54 -24.84 18.48
C ILE A 21 -2.74 -24.18 17.78
N PRO A 22 -3.78 -23.72 18.50
CA PRO A 22 -4.79 -22.92 17.84
C PRO A 22 -4.04 -21.76 17.21
N LEU A 23 -4.13 -21.61 15.89
CA LEU A 23 -3.65 -20.42 15.21
C LEU A 23 -4.54 -19.27 15.68
N GLN A 24 -4.26 -18.78 16.88
CA GLN A 24 -4.81 -17.55 17.39
C GLN A 24 -4.16 -16.47 16.54
N ILE A 25 -4.98 -15.72 15.82
CA ILE A 25 -4.50 -14.55 15.08
C ILE A 25 -4.03 -13.55 16.15
N VAL A 26 -2.73 -13.61 16.46
CA VAL A 26 -2.10 -12.80 17.54
C VAL A 26 -2.04 -11.32 17.16
N ARG A 27 -2.12 -11.03 15.86
CA ARG A 27 -2.25 -9.66 15.37
C ARG A 27 -3.72 -9.29 15.46
N ALA A 28 -4.09 -8.54 16.50
CA ALA A 28 -5.33 -7.78 16.46
C ALA A 28 -5.22 -6.84 15.25
N GLU A 29 -5.76 -7.27 14.11
CA GLU A 29 -5.93 -6.38 12.97
C GLU A 29 -6.81 -5.24 13.46
N VAL A 30 -6.41 -4.00 13.19
CA VAL A 30 -7.26 -2.85 13.45
C VAL A 30 -8.54 -3.11 12.65
N GLU A 31 -9.65 -3.37 13.34
CA GLU A 31 -10.92 -3.66 12.67
C GLU A 31 -11.36 -2.40 11.92
N LEU A 32 -11.08 -2.38 10.61
CA LEU A 32 -11.54 -1.35 9.70
C LEU A 32 -13.06 -1.30 9.74
N SER A 33 -13.61 -0.09 9.92
CA SER A 33 -15.04 0.15 9.80
C SER A 33 -15.52 -0.25 8.40
N ALA A 34 -16.78 -0.67 8.27
CA ALA A 34 -17.36 -1.03 6.98
C ALA A 34 -17.23 0.12 5.95
N LYS A 35 -17.29 1.37 6.41
CA LYS A 35 -17.10 2.57 5.58
C LYS A 35 -15.65 2.76 5.12
N GLU A 36 -14.68 2.54 6.02
CA GLU A 36 -13.25 2.63 5.68
C GLU A 36 -12.86 1.55 4.68
N ARG A 37 -13.40 0.34 4.84
CA ARG A 37 -13.22 -0.75 3.88
C ARG A 37 -13.82 -0.40 2.52
N ALA A 38 -15.02 0.18 2.49
CA ALA A 38 -15.64 0.63 1.25
C ALA A 38 -14.81 1.71 0.55
N TYR A 39 -14.27 2.67 1.31
CA TYR A 39 -13.36 3.70 0.81
C TYR A 39 -12.08 3.10 0.20
N LEU A 40 -11.38 2.20 0.91
CA LEU A 40 -10.21 1.51 0.37
C LEU A 40 -10.54 0.71 -0.89
N THR A 41 -11.68 0.02 -0.91
CA THR A 41 -12.14 -0.72 -2.11
C THR A 41 -12.41 0.22 -3.30
N ALA A 42 -12.93 1.42 -3.06
CA ALA A 42 -13.14 2.42 -4.11
C ALA A 42 -11.80 2.92 -4.69
N VAL A 43 -10.80 3.15 -3.83
CA VAL A 43 -9.43 3.51 -4.23
C VAL A 43 -8.78 2.37 -5.03
N GLU A 44 -8.93 1.13 -4.59
CA GLU A 44 -8.42 -0.05 -5.32
C GLU A 44 -9.03 -0.20 -6.72
N LYS A 45 -10.31 0.16 -6.88
CA LYS A 45 -10.98 0.17 -8.18
C LYS A 45 -10.63 1.38 -9.03
N GLY A 46 -10.08 2.44 -8.43
CA GLY A 46 -9.85 3.72 -9.10
C GLY A 46 -11.12 4.53 -9.35
N ASP A 47 -12.18 4.34 -8.55
CA ASP A 47 -13.43 5.08 -8.67
C ASP A 47 -13.30 6.48 -8.05
N TYR A 48 -13.07 7.49 -8.89
CA TYR A 48 -12.91 8.88 -8.47
C TYR A 48 -14.16 9.43 -7.76
N ALA A 49 -15.36 9.14 -8.26
CA ALA A 49 -16.60 9.69 -7.71
C ALA A 49 -16.87 9.11 -6.31
N GLY A 50 -16.68 7.80 -6.14
CA GLY A 50 -16.83 7.12 -4.86
C GLY A 50 -15.81 7.61 -3.81
N VAL A 51 -14.55 7.80 -4.21
CA VAL A 51 -13.50 8.32 -3.32
C VAL A 51 -13.81 9.76 -2.90
N LYS A 52 -14.22 10.62 -3.85
CA LYS A 52 -14.59 12.00 -3.56
C LYS A 52 -15.75 12.10 -2.57
N GLN A 53 -16.81 11.34 -2.79
CA GLN A 53 -17.95 11.31 -1.88
C GLN A 53 -17.53 10.84 -0.47
N ALA A 54 -16.71 9.80 -0.38
CA ALA A 54 -16.21 9.31 0.91
C ALA A 54 -15.36 10.35 1.65
N LEU A 55 -14.55 11.14 0.94
CA LEU A 55 -13.76 12.23 1.51
C LEU A 55 -14.64 13.39 1.99
N GLU A 56 -15.63 13.81 1.21
CA GLU A 56 -16.60 14.85 1.62
C GLU A 56 -17.41 14.41 2.85
N GLU A 57 -17.85 13.14 2.89
CA GLU A 57 -18.53 12.58 4.05
C GLU A 57 -17.62 12.52 5.28
N ALA A 58 -16.31 12.28 5.09
CA ALA A 58 -15.33 12.30 6.16
C ALA A 58 -15.15 13.70 6.75
N GLU A 59 -15.15 14.75 5.93
CA GLU A 59 -15.03 16.14 6.39
C GLU A 59 -16.28 16.62 7.14
N ILE A 60 -17.47 16.23 6.70
CA ILE A 60 -18.74 16.68 7.29
C ILE A 60 -19.02 15.93 8.60
N TYR A 61 -18.88 14.60 8.59
CA TYR A 61 -19.35 13.75 9.68
C TYR A 61 -18.21 13.16 10.55
N TYR A 62 -16.94 13.36 10.20
CA TYR A 62 -15.76 12.82 10.90
C TYR A 62 -15.83 11.32 11.19
N ASN A 63 -16.57 10.58 10.34
CA ASN A 63 -16.92 9.17 10.58
C ASN A 63 -15.95 8.19 9.91
N ILE A 64 -15.00 8.70 9.13
CA ILE A 64 -14.06 7.91 8.33
C ILE A 64 -12.66 8.45 8.58
N ASN A 65 -11.73 7.57 8.96
CA ASN A 65 -10.32 7.93 9.01
C ASN A 65 -9.73 7.90 7.60
N VAL A 66 -9.32 9.06 7.09
CA VAL A 66 -8.73 9.16 5.73
C VAL A 66 -7.38 8.44 5.63
N ASN A 67 -6.65 8.36 6.74
CA ASN A 67 -5.36 7.66 6.85
C ASN A 67 -5.51 6.19 7.27
N CYS A 68 -6.63 5.54 6.93
CA CYS A 68 -6.84 4.13 7.21
C CYS A 68 -5.81 3.23 6.51
N LEU A 69 -5.53 2.09 7.14
CA LEU A 69 -4.58 1.09 6.67
C LEU A 69 -5.30 -0.23 6.41
N ASP A 70 -5.04 -0.84 5.26
CA ASP A 70 -5.47 -2.18 4.88
C ASP A 70 -4.90 -3.23 5.87
N PRO A 71 -5.43 -4.47 5.99
CA PRO A 71 -4.80 -5.54 6.79
C PRO A 71 -3.35 -5.85 6.39
N LEU A 72 -2.97 -5.48 5.16
CA LEU A 72 -1.59 -5.53 4.65
C LEU A 72 -0.71 -4.34 5.08
N GLY A 73 -1.27 -3.36 5.78
CA GLY A 73 -0.59 -2.14 6.23
C GLY A 73 -0.41 -1.08 5.14
N ARG A 74 -1.16 -1.16 4.02
CA ARG A 74 -1.11 -0.18 2.94
C ARG A 74 -2.11 0.94 3.21
N SER A 75 -1.71 2.20 2.98
CA SER A 75 -2.63 3.34 2.99
C SER A 75 -3.32 3.51 1.64
N ALA A 76 -4.43 4.25 1.61
CA ALA A 76 -5.12 4.61 0.37
C ALA A 76 -4.18 5.22 -0.69
N LEU A 77 -3.24 6.08 -0.27
CA LEU A 77 -2.29 6.70 -1.19
C LEU A 77 -1.31 5.68 -1.80
N LEU A 78 -0.86 4.68 -1.02
CA LEU A 78 0.01 3.63 -1.54
C LEU A 78 -0.71 2.75 -2.57
N ILE A 79 -1.97 2.41 -2.30
CA ILE A 79 -2.82 1.66 -3.24
C ILE A 79 -3.01 2.46 -4.54
N ALA A 80 -3.29 3.76 -4.45
CA ALA A 80 -3.43 4.62 -5.62
C ALA A 80 -2.14 4.67 -6.48
N ILE A 81 -0.97 4.68 -5.83
CA ILE A 81 0.34 4.61 -6.51
C ILE A 81 0.55 3.24 -7.17
N GLU A 82 0.17 2.14 -6.53
CA GLU A 82 0.26 0.79 -7.12
C GLU A 82 -0.57 0.64 -8.38
N ASN A 83 -1.73 1.29 -8.42
CA ASN A 83 -2.64 1.31 -9.56
C ASN A 83 -2.29 2.39 -10.59
N GLU A 84 -1.26 3.19 -10.35
CA GLU A 84 -0.84 4.33 -11.19
C GLU A 84 -1.98 5.33 -11.51
N ASN A 85 -2.97 5.44 -10.62
CA ASN A 85 -4.12 6.32 -10.82
C ASN A 85 -3.82 7.73 -10.28
N LEU A 86 -3.31 8.59 -11.16
CA LEU A 86 -2.91 9.96 -10.85
C LEU A 86 -4.07 10.83 -10.37
N GLU A 87 -5.27 10.68 -10.95
CA GLU A 87 -6.44 11.49 -10.60
C GLU A 87 -6.86 11.27 -9.14
N VAL A 88 -6.93 10.00 -8.72
CA VAL A 88 -7.23 9.65 -7.32
C VAL A 88 -6.10 10.12 -6.39
N MET A 89 -4.83 10.03 -6.82
CA MET A 89 -3.72 10.56 -6.03
C MET A 89 -3.82 12.07 -5.81
N GLU A 90 -4.12 12.85 -6.85
CA GLU A 90 -4.30 14.30 -6.73
C GLU A 90 -5.44 14.65 -5.77
N LEU A 91 -6.56 13.93 -5.87
CA LEU A 91 -7.69 14.09 -4.96
C LEU A 91 -7.31 13.82 -3.50
N LEU A 92 -6.59 12.72 -3.23
CA LEU A 92 -6.11 12.38 -1.90
C LEU A 92 -5.14 13.44 -1.34
N LEU A 93 -4.21 13.92 -2.17
CA LEU A 93 -3.26 14.96 -1.78
C LEU A 93 -3.95 16.30 -1.51
N SER A 94 -4.99 16.63 -2.28
CA SER A 94 -5.78 17.86 -2.08
C SER A 94 -6.48 17.88 -0.71
N HIS A 95 -6.95 16.72 -0.23
CA HIS A 95 -7.58 16.55 1.08
C HIS A 95 -6.58 16.31 2.22
N GLY A 96 -5.28 16.49 1.98
CA GLY A 96 -4.26 16.48 3.04
C GLY A 96 -3.92 15.09 3.60
N VAL A 97 -4.06 14.02 2.80
CA VAL A 97 -3.68 12.67 3.21
C VAL A 97 -2.20 12.58 3.58
N HIS A 98 -1.88 11.79 4.60
CA HIS A 98 -0.51 11.64 5.05
C HIS A 98 0.35 10.93 3.99
N MET A 99 1.36 11.64 3.47
CA MET A 99 2.28 11.09 2.47
C MET A 99 3.21 10.00 3.02
N GLY A 100 3.68 10.12 4.27
CA GLY A 100 4.61 9.17 4.89
C GLY A 100 5.76 8.74 3.96
N ASP A 101 5.82 7.43 3.69
CA ASP A 101 6.82 6.77 2.84
C ASP A 101 6.39 6.64 1.36
N ALA A 102 5.29 7.27 0.95
CA ALA A 102 4.73 7.13 -0.40
C ALA A 102 5.72 7.52 -1.51
N LEU A 103 6.56 8.53 -1.28
CA LEU A 103 7.59 8.93 -2.25
C LEU A 103 8.64 7.84 -2.44
N LEU A 104 9.12 7.23 -1.36
CA LEU A 104 10.09 6.13 -1.45
C LEU A 104 9.46 4.92 -2.13
N TYR A 105 8.20 4.64 -1.82
CA TYR A 105 7.44 3.57 -2.46
C TYR A 105 7.28 3.79 -3.97
N ALA A 106 6.90 5.00 -4.40
CA ALA A 106 6.78 5.37 -5.80
C ALA A 106 8.12 5.24 -6.56
N ILE A 107 9.24 5.59 -5.93
CA ILE A 107 10.58 5.39 -6.52
C ILE A 107 10.88 3.90 -6.68
N ARG A 108 10.61 3.07 -5.66
CA ARG A 108 10.81 1.61 -5.74
C ARG A 108 9.96 0.94 -6.81
N LYS A 109 8.77 1.48 -7.08
CA LYS A 109 7.85 1.02 -8.12
C LYS A 109 8.12 1.65 -9.49
N GLU A 110 9.03 2.62 -9.56
CA GLU A 110 9.40 3.30 -10.80
C GLU A 110 8.27 4.09 -11.49
N VAL A 111 7.29 4.56 -10.71
CA VAL A 111 6.13 5.31 -11.22
C VAL A 111 6.50 6.80 -11.33
N VAL A 112 6.91 7.23 -12.52
CA VAL A 112 7.40 8.60 -12.75
C VAL A 112 6.32 9.65 -12.45
N GLY A 113 5.08 9.45 -12.92
CA GLY A 113 3.98 10.40 -12.70
C GLY A 113 3.66 10.62 -11.22
N ALA A 114 3.61 9.52 -10.44
CA ALA A 114 3.42 9.58 -9.00
C ALA A 114 4.54 10.36 -8.30
N VAL A 115 5.80 10.12 -8.68
CA VAL A 115 6.96 10.83 -8.12
C VAL A 115 6.89 12.32 -8.43
N GLU A 116 6.50 12.70 -9.65
CA GLU A 116 6.37 14.10 -10.05
C GLU A 116 5.31 14.84 -9.22
N LEU A 117 4.12 14.25 -9.07
CA LEU A 117 3.03 14.79 -8.27
C LEU A 117 3.41 14.92 -6.79
N LEU A 118 4.01 13.89 -6.21
CA LEU A 118 4.44 13.94 -4.80
C LEU A 118 5.53 15.00 -4.57
N LEU A 119 6.41 15.22 -5.57
CA LEU A 119 7.46 16.24 -5.49
C LEU A 119 6.96 17.66 -5.74
N SER A 120 5.85 17.85 -6.48
CA SER A 120 5.23 19.16 -6.65
C SER A 120 4.57 19.60 -5.34
N TYR A 121 3.85 18.69 -4.67
CA TYR A 121 3.15 18.98 -3.42
C TYR A 121 4.09 19.25 -2.23
N LYS A 122 5.30 18.65 -2.21
CA LYS A 122 6.22 18.71 -1.04
C LYS A 122 7.16 19.94 -0.97
N LYS A 123 7.26 20.80 -1.99
CA LYS A 123 8.36 21.81 -2.08
C LYS A 123 7.98 23.22 -1.61
N PRO A 124 8.85 23.87 -0.81
CA PRO A 124 10.10 24.43 -1.32
C PRO A 124 11.33 24.08 -0.47
N ARG A 125 11.94 22.91 -0.68
CA ARG A 125 13.35 22.67 -0.28
C ARG A 125 14.20 22.70 -1.55
N HIS A 126 14.95 23.80 -1.70
CA HIS A 126 15.74 24.18 -2.88
C HIS A 126 16.71 23.06 -3.35
N ASP A 127 17.14 22.17 -2.46
CA ASP A 127 18.11 21.11 -2.75
C ASP A 127 17.54 19.87 -3.45
N LEU A 128 16.23 19.61 -3.31
CA LEU A 128 15.59 18.45 -3.93
C LEU A 128 15.30 18.67 -5.43
N LEU A 129 15.43 19.90 -5.95
CA LEU A 129 15.28 20.20 -7.39
C LEU A 129 16.51 19.77 -8.17
N ARG A 130 17.72 19.97 -7.65
CA ARG A 130 18.96 19.48 -8.30
C ARG A 130 19.01 17.96 -8.42
N ARG A 131 18.42 17.25 -7.46
CA ARG A 131 18.34 15.78 -7.49
C ARG A 131 17.12 15.25 -8.25
N LYS A 132 16.17 16.10 -8.67
CA LYS A 132 15.00 15.67 -9.47
C LYS A 132 15.44 15.04 -10.78
N SER A 133 16.29 15.74 -11.54
CA SER A 133 16.80 15.24 -12.83
C SER A 133 17.69 14.01 -12.67
N LEU A 134 18.53 13.99 -11.63
CA LEU A 134 19.37 12.83 -11.31
C LEU A 134 18.54 11.59 -10.92
N LEU A 135 17.48 11.76 -10.12
CA LEU A 135 16.59 10.66 -9.72
C LEU A 135 15.77 10.15 -10.91
N LEU A 136 15.16 11.04 -11.71
CA LEU A 136 14.44 10.63 -12.92
C LEU A 136 15.38 9.95 -13.93
N GLY A 137 16.60 10.47 -14.12
CA GLY A 137 17.59 9.85 -14.99
C GLY A 137 18.04 8.46 -14.51
N PHE A 138 18.17 8.27 -13.19
CA PHE A 138 18.50 6.96 -12.62
C PHE A 138 17.36 5.95 -12.79
N MET A 139 16.11 6.37 -12.60
CA MET A 139 14.92 5.55 -12.83
C MET A 139 14.78 5.17 -14.32
N ALA A 140 15.03 6.10 -15.24
CA ALA A 140 15.01 5.83 -16.68
C ALA A 140 16.10 4.84 -17.10
N SER A 141 17.28 4.90 -16.46
CA SER A 141 18.38 3.97 -16.73
C SER A 141 18.07 2.52 -16.32
N CYS A 142 17.23 2.29 -15.30
CA CYS A 142 16.84 0.94 -14.87
C CYS A 142 15.89 0.24 -15.84
N LYS A 143 15.15 0.98 -16.69
CA LYS A 143 14.24 0.38 -17.69
C LYS A 143 14.94 -0.11 -18.96
N GLY A 144 16.18 0.30 -19.24
CA GLY A 144 16.85 -0.07 -20.49
C GLY A 144 16.12 0.42 -21.76
N GLU A 145 15.16 1.34 -21.62
CA GLU A 145 14.48 1.97 -22.75
C GLU A 145 15.29 3.19 -23.19
N SER A 146 16.10 2.99 -24.21
CA SER A 146 16.78 4.04 -24.95
C SER A 146 15.78 4.85 -25.77
N THR A 147 15.13 5.86 -25.20
CA THR A 147 14.61 7.00 -25.98
C THR A 147 14.77 8.31 -25.19
N PRO A 148 15.72 9.18 -25.58
CA PRO A 148 15.75 10.55 -25.10
C PRO A 148 14.79 11.35 -25.96
N THR A 149 13.52 11.45 -25.55
CA THR A 149 12.61 12.49 -26.06
C THR A 149 12.01 13.25 -24.89
N PHE A 150 12.82 14.09 -24.27
CA PHE A 150 12.31 15.35 -23.74
C PHE A 150 13.05 16.46 -24.46
N LEU A 151 12.39 16.95 -25.50
CA LEU A 151 12.67 18.20 -26.17
C LEU A 151 12.69 19.30 -25.12
N ILE A 152 13.79 20.03 -25.08
CA ILE A 152 13.89 21.33 -24.42
C ILE A 152 13.23 22.32 -25.38
N GLU A 153 12.10 22.89 -24.99
CA GLU A 153 11.73 24.28 -25.25
C GLU A 153 11.18 24.88 -23.96
#